data_AF-A0A2V5UMS6-F1
#
_entry.id   AF-A0A2V5UMS6-F1
#
_cell.length_a   1.000
_cell.length_b   1.000
_cell.length_c   1.000
_cell.angle_alpha   90.00
_cell.angle_beta   90.00
_cell.angle_gamma   90.00
#
_symmetry.space_group_name_H-M   'P 1'
#
loop_
_entity.id
_entity.type
_entity.pdbx_description
1 polymer ?
#
loop_
_entity_poly.entity_id
_entity_poly.type
_entity_poly.pdbx_seq_one_letter_code
_entity_poly.pdbx_strand_id
1 'polypeptide(L)'
;MRRIIGCTLISLAILMRAVVLEAHPPSPPLEDYLVMGIWVLVPMAFLLSIIVFLILGLLKKIRLAEQFFDFFCSVFGWALGGLGIASAVVIAISAYYASPQGPFSIIFLDGPLGVGLGTLVGFVMWLLKIKDEGKWNYE
;
A
#
# COMPACT_ATOMS: atom_id res chain seq x y z
N MET A 1 -17.14 0.00 7.37
CA MET A 1 -16.54 -1.35 7.15
C MET A 1 -15.38 -1.37 6.18
N ARG A 2 -15.47 -0.82 4.95
CA ARG A 2 -14.40 -0.92 3.94
C ARG A 2 -13.02 -0.42 4.40
N ARG A 3 -12.96 0.72 5.11
CA ARG A 3 -11.70 1.24 5.67
C ARG A 3 -11.05 0.28 6.68
N ILE A 4 -11.86 -0.40 7.50
CA ILE A 4 -11.34 -1.39 8.48
C ILE A 4 -10.68 -2.55 7.73
N ILE A 5 -11.33 -3.07 6.68
CA ILE A 5 -10.79 -4.15 5.84
C ILE A 5 -9.44 -3.74 5.22
N GLY A 6 -9.35 -2.51 4.70
CA GLY A 6 -8.09 -1.98 4.15
C GLY A 6 -6.97 -1.94 5.17
N CYS A 7 -7.22 -1.40 6.36
CA CYS A 7 -6.24 -1.37 7.45
C CYS A 7 -5.84 -2.77 7.91
N THR A 8 -6.79 -3.72 7.99
CA THR A 8 -6.52 -5.12 8.37
C THR A 8 -5.65 -5.81 7.34
N LEU A 9 -5.88 -5.61 6.04
CA LEU A 9 -5.04 -6.19 4.97
C LEU A 9 -3.60 -5.69 5.05
N ILE A 10 -3.41 -4.38 5.22
CA ILE A 10 -2.07 -3.78 5.37
C ILE A 10 -1.39 -4.33 6.63
N SER A 11 -2.08 -4.35 7.76
CA SER A 11 -1.54 -4.83 9.04
C SER A 11 -1.18 -6.32 8.97
N LEU A 12 -2.03 -7.15 8.38
CA LEU A 12 -1.82 -8.59 8.24
C LEU A 12 -0.62 -8.89 7.34
N ALA A 13 -0.46 -8.17 6.23
CA ALA A 13 0.66 -8.38 5.32
C ALA A 13 2.01 -8.05 5.99
N ILE A 14 2.05 -6.97 6.78
CA ILE A 14 3.25 -6.56 7.52
C ILE A 14 3.55 -7.54 8.66
N LEU A 15 2.51 -7.99 9.39
CA LEU A 15 2.65 -9.00 10.43
C LEU A 15 3.13 -10.36 9.88
N MET A 16 2.54 -10.84 8.79
CA MET A 16 2.99 -12.09 8.16
C MET A 16 4.44 -12.00 7.72
N ARG A 17 4.86 -10.87 7.14
CA ARG A 17 6.25 -10.65 6.76
C ARG A 17 7.18 -10.71 7.98
N ALA A 18 6.83 -10.02 9.08
CA ALA A 18 7.60 -10.05 10.32
C ALA A 18 7.75 -11.49 10.87
N VAL A 19 6.67 -12.27 10.88
CA VAL A 19 6.70 -13.68 11.34
C VAL A 19 7.55 -14.56 10.42
N VAL A 20 7.46 -14.38 9.10
CA VAL A 20 8.25 -15.16 8.13
C VAL A 20 9.76 -14.90 8.29
N LEU A 21 10.14 -13.65 8.53
CA LEU A 21 11.55 -13.28 8.78
C LEU A 21 12.10 -13.83 10.09
N GLU A 22 11.27 -13.95 11.13
CA GLU A 22 11.66 -14.60 12.38
C GLU A 22 11.79 -16.12 12.22
N ALA A 23 10.90 -16.76 11.46
CA ALA A 23 10.90 -18.21 11.26
C ALA A 23 12.01 -18.70 10.30
N HIS A 24 12.43 -17.86 9.36
CA HIS A 24 13.44 -18.18 8.36
C HIS A 24 14.45 -17.03 8.30
N PRO A 25 15.56 -17.08 9.06
CA PRO A 25 16.59 -16.05 8.97
C PRO A 25 17.08 -16.00 7.51
N PRO A 26 16.98 -14.85 6.84
CA PRO A 26 17.25 -14.77 5.43
C PRO A 26 18.70 -15.12 5.16
N SER A 27 18.94 -15.93 4.12
CA SER A 27 20.28 -16.02 3.55
C SER A 27 20.62 -14.65 2.93
N PRO A 28 21.88 -14.17 3.02
CA PRO A 28 22.26 -12.83 2.58
C PRO A 28 21.76 -12.40 1.19
N PRO A 29 21.73 -13.26 0.14
CA PRO A 29 21.18 -12.86 -1.16
C PRO A 29 19.65 -12.72 -1.17
N LEU A 30 18.92 -13.43 -0.31
CA LEU A 30 17.45 -13.40 -0.27
C LEU A 30 16.92 -12.05 0.26
N GLU A 31 17.64 -11.47 1.22
CA GLU A 31 17.30 -10.16 1.78
C GLU A 31 17.43 -9.05 0.74
N ASP A 32 18.50 -9.05 -0.06
CA ASP A 32 18.72 -8.10 -1.14
C ASP A 32 17.62 -8.15 -2.21
N TYR A 33 17.20 -9.36 -2.62
CA TYR A 33 16.10 -9.51 -3.58
C TYR A 33 14.75 -9.07 -3.00
N LEU A 34 14.49 -9.33 -1.72
CA LEU A 34 13.25 -8.90 -1.05
C LEU A 34 13.18 -7.39 -0.91
N VAL A 35 14.27 -6.75 -0.48
CA VAL A 35 14.39 -5.28 -0.44
C VAL A 35 14.13 -4.73 -1.84
N MET A 36 14.84 -5.22 -2.86
CA MET A 36 14.68 -4.73 -4.23
C MET A 36 13.25 -4.90 -4.75
N GLY A 37 12.62 -6.05 -4.50
CA GLY A 37 11.22 -6.31 -4.89
C GLY A 37 10.22 -5.37 -4.20
N ILE A 38 10.41 -5.10 -2.91
CA ILE A 38 9.54 -4.20 -2.13
C ILE A 38 9.67 -2.74 -2.61
N TRP A 39 10.90 -2.30 -2.92
CA TRP A 39 11.13 -0.96 -3.46
C TRP A 39 10.57 -0.78 -4.86
N VAL A 40 10.50 -1.85 -5.66
CA VAL A 40 9.85 -1.84 -6.98
C VAL A 40 8.32 -1.88 -6.88
N LEU A 41 7.77 -2.47 -5.81
CA LEU A 41 6.32 -2.57 -5.62
C LEU A 41 5.64 -1.20 -5.56
N VAL A 42 6.24 -0.23 -4.87
CA VAL A 42 5.69 1.12 -4.70
C VAL A 42 5.47 1.85 -6.04
N PRO A 43 6.49 2.06 -6.88
CA PRO A 43 6.31 2.71 -8.17
C PRO A 43 5.42 1.89 -9.11
N MET A 44 5.48 0.55 -9.05
CA MET A 44 4.62 -0.30 -9.88
C MET A 44 3.14 -0.20 -9.51
N ALA A 45 2.80 -0.24 -8.22
CA ALA A 45 1.43 -0.09 -7.74
C ALA A 45 0.87 1.30 -8.11
N PHE A 46 1.68 2.34 -7.98
CA PHE A 46 1.29 3.70 -8.34
C PHE A 46 1.11 3.85 -9.86
N LEU A 47 2.05 3.35 -10.66
CA LEU A 47 1.99 3.38 -12.12
C LEU A 47 0.77 2.62 -12.65
N LEU A 48 0.50 1.42 -12.15
CA LEU A 48 -0.68 0.63 -12.50
C LEU A 48 -1.97 1.37 -12.16
N SER A 49 -2.04 2.02 -11.00
CA SER A 49 -3.20 2.80 -10.58
C SER A 49 -3.46 3.98 -11.54
N ILE A 50 -2.41 4.67 -11.97
CA ILE A 50 -2.50 5.75 -12.96
C ILE A 50 -2.94 5.20 -14.33
N ILE A 51 -2.34 4.11 -14.80
CA ILE A 51 -2.68 3.50 -16.09
C ILE A 51 -4.18 3.16 -16.12
N VAL A 52 -4.71 2.52 -15.07
CA VAL A 52 -6.13 2.17 -15.03
C VAL A 52 -7.01 3.42 -14.93
N PHE A 53 -6.62 4.43 -14.15
CA PHE A 53 -7.33 5.71 -14.10
C PHE A 53 -7.43 6.37 -15.49
N LEU A 54 -6.32 6.40 -16.24
CA LEU A 54 -6.29 6.94 -17.60
C LEU A 54 -7.14 6.11 -18.56
N ILE A 55 -7.07 4.76 -18.50
CA ILE A 55 -7.90 3.87 -19.32
C ILE A 55 -9.39 4.12 -19.05
N LEU A 56 -9.80 4.26 -17.79
CA LEU A 56 -11.19 4.55 -17.44
C LEU A 56 -11.64 5.91 -18.00
N GLY A 57 -10.76 6.91 -18.01
CA GLY A 57 -11.04 8.21 -18.63
C GLY A 57 -11.15 8.14 -20.16
N LEU A 58 -10.23 7.41 -20.81
CA LEU A 58 -10.25 7.20 -22.26
C LEU A 58 -11.51 6.45 -22.72
N LEU A 59 -11.97 5.49 -21.93
CA LEU A 59 -13.22 4.75 -22.17
C LEU A 59 -14.47 5.56 -21.80
N LYS A 60 -14.34 6.84 -21.43
CA LYS A 60 -15.42 7.73 -20.96
C LYS A 60 -16.23 7.16 -19.79
N LYS A 61 -15.67 6.21 -19.04
CA LYS A 61 -16.30 5.66 -17.83
C LYS A 61 -16.24 6.66 -16.67
N ILE A 62 -15.26 7.55 -16.68
CA ILE A 62 -15.10 8.60 -15.66
C ILE A 62 -14.76 9.93 -16.31
N ARG A 63 -15.15 11.04 -15.69
CA ARG A 63 -14.65 12.37 -16.03
C ARG A 63 -13.35 12.64 -15.29
N LEU A 64 -12.23 12.59 -16.02
CA LEU A 64 -10.88 12.76 -15.46
C LEU A 64 -10.75 14.05 -14.63
N ALA A 65 -11.24 15.19 -15.14
CA ALA A 65 -11.13 16.48 -14.47
C ALA A 65 -11.86 16.54 -13.12
N GLU A 66 -12.99 15.85 -12.99
CA GLU A 66 -13.79 15.81 -11.75
C GLU A 66 -13.22 14.80 -10.75
N GLN A 67 -12.65 13.70 -11.24
CA GLN A 67 -12.24 12.55 -10.43
C GLN A 67 -10.76 12.55 -10.03
N PHE A 68 -9.93 13.38 -10.68
CA PHE A 68 -8.48 13.40 -10.46
C PHE A 68 -8.14 13.66 -9.00
N PHE A 69 -8.68 14.71 -8.39
CA PHE A 69 -8.36 15.07 -7.01
C PHE A 69 -8.80 13.98 -6.04
N ASP A 70 -9.98 13.39 -6.23
CA ASP A 70 -10.50 12.34 -5.36
C ASP A 70 -9.69 11.04 -5.48
N PHE A 71 -9.26 10.67 -6.70
CA PHE A 71 -8.34 9.57 -6.93
C PHE A 71 -7.01 9.79 -6.22
N PHE A 72 -6.38 10.96 -6.41
CA PHE A 72 -5.11 11.29 -5.78
C PHE A 72 -5.21 11.28 -4.26
N CYS A 73 -6.25 11.90 -3.69
CA CYS A 73 -6.48 11.89 -2.24
C CYS A 73 -6.68 10.48 -1.70
N SER A 74 -7.38 9.60 -2.43
CA SER A 74 -7.54 8.20 -2.00
C SER A 74 -6.20 7.46 -2.04
N VAL A 75 -5.50 7.50 -3.17
CA VAL A 75 -4.24 6.76 -3.35
C VAL A 75 -3.15 7.26 -2.38
N PHE A 76 -2.91 8.57 -2.31
CA PHE A 76 -1.90 9.13 -1.40
C PHE A 76 -2.31 9.02 0.06
N GLY A 77 -3.58 9.25 0.39
CA GLY A 77 -4.06 9.15 1.77
C GLY A 77 -3.87 7.76 2.34
N TRP A 78 -4.14 6.73 1.54
CA TRP A 78 -3.90 5.34 1.94
C TRP A 78 -2.43 4.94 1.90
N ALA A 79 -1.63 5.47 0.97
CA ALA A 79 -0.18 5.25 0.96
C ALA A 79 0.48 5.77 2.26
N LEU A 80 0.14 6.99 2.68
CA LEU A 80 0.59 7.57 3.95
C LEU A 80 0.03 6.80 5.15
N GLY A 81 -1.25 6.39 5.09
CA GLY A 81 -1.85 5.53 6.12
C GLY A 81 -1.12 4.19 6.26
N GLY A 82 -0.72 3.59 5.15
CA GLY A 82 0.05 2.34 5.11
C GLY A 82 1.44 2.49 5.74
N LEU A 83 2.13 3.60 5.49
CA LEU A 83 3.38 3.93 6.17
C LEU A 83 3.20 4.07 7.69
N GLY A 84 2.12 4.73 8.11
CA GLY A 84 1.77 4.87 9.53
C GLY A 84 1.51 3.52 10.21
N ILE A 85 0.74 2.63 9.56
CA ILE A 85 0.48 1.28 10.05
C ILE A 85 1.78 0.48 10.14
N ALA A 86 2.63 0.53 9.12
CA ALA A 86 3.93 -0.15 9.13
C ALA A 86 4.80 0.32 10.28
N SER A 87 4.89 1.63 10.48
CA SER A 87 5.63 2.22 11.59
C SER A 87 5.11 1.72 12.94
N ALA A 88 3.78 1.71 13.14
CA ALA A 88 3.17 1.26 14.39
C ALA A 88 3.46 -0.23 14.69
N VAL A 89 3.33 -1.10 13.68
CA VAL A 89 3.59 -2.54 13.84
C VAL A 89 5.06 -2.79 14.15
N VAL A 90 5.98 -2.17 13.43
CA VAL A 90 7.41 -2.38 13.67
C VAL A 90 7.85 -1.82 15.02
N ILE A 91 7.34 -0.65 15.43
CA ILE A 91 7.61 -0.10 16.76
C ILE A 91 7.14 -1.07 17.85
N ALA A 92 5.94 -1.63 17.70
CA ALA A 92 5.39 -2.59 18.66
C ALA A 92 6.25 -3.87 18.77
N ILE A 93 6.65 -4.44 17.62
CA ILE A 93 7.50 -5.64 17.57
C ILE A 93 8.90 -5.32 18.13
N SER A 94 9.49 -4.18 17.78
CA SER A 94 10.82 -3.78 18.24
C SER A 94 10.85 -3.52 19.74
N ALA A 95 9.79 -2.92 20.29
CA ALA A 95 9.63 -2.74 21.74
C ALA A 95 9.45 -4.09 22.45
N TYR A 96 8.70 -5.01 21.86
CA TYR A 96 8.47 -6.35 22.43
C TYR A 96 9.76 -7.18 22.48
N TYR A 97 10.59 -7.14 21.43
CA TYR A 97 11.83 -7.92 21.33
C TYR A 97 13.10 -7.15 21.75
N ALA A 98 12.98 -5.90 22.21
CA ALA A 98 14.11 -5.01 22.52
C ALA A 98 15.15 -4.92 21.39
N SER A 99 14.71 -4.98 20.13
CA SER A 99 15.60 -5.03 18.97
C SER A 99 16.09 -3.63 18.57
N PRO A 100 17.42 -3.39 18.49
CA PRO A 100 17.98 -2.11 18.04
C PRO A 100 17.82 -1.88 16.53
N GLN A 101 17.42 -2.91 15.76
CA GLN A 101 17.31 -2.85 14.30
C GLN A 101 15.95 -2.36 13.80
N GLY A 102 14.96 -2.20 14.69
CA GLY A 102 13.60 -1.77 14.37
C GLY A 102 13.47 -0.52 13.49
N PRO A 103 14.21 0.57 13.77
CA PRO A 103 14.16 1.77 12.93
C PRO A 103 14.65 1.53 11.49
N PHE A 104 15.62 0.63 11.32
CA PHE A 104 16.17 0.30 10.00
C PHE A 104 15.19 -0.58 9.20
N SER A 105 14.49 -1.53 9.83
CA SER A 105 13.48 -2.33 9.11
C SER A 105 12.31 -1.49 8.61
N ILE A 106 11.93 -0.42 9.31
CA ILE A 106 10.92 0.55 8.84
C ILE A 106 11.38 1.23 7.54
N ILE A 107 12.62 1.71 7.48
CA ILE A 107 13.11 2.51 6.35
C ILE A 107 13.33 1.65 5.12
N PHE A 108 13.91 0.47 5.28
CA PHE A 108 14.40 -0.32 4.15
C PHE A 108 13.41 -1.38 3.65
N LEU A 109 12.43 -1.78 4.48
CA LEU A 109 11.58 -2.94 4.19
C LEU A 109 10.09 -2.70 4.47
N ASP A 110 9.70 -2.44 5.72
CA ASP A 110 8.28 -2.41 6.10
C ASP A 110 7.57 -1.13 5.67
N GLY A 111 8.26 0.01 5.67
CA GLY A 111 7.73 1.29 5.23
C GLY A 111 7.34 1.28 3.75
N PRO A 112 8.25 0.97 2.82
CA PRO A 112 7.92 0.89 1.40
C PRO A 112 6.85 -0.20 1.11
N LEU A 113 6.87 -1.33 1.81
CA LEU A 113 5.82 -2.34 1.71
C LEU A 113 4.45 -1.78 2.11
N GLY A 114 4.39 -1.08 3.26
CA GLY A 114 3.18 -0.41 3.75
C GLY A 114 2.67 0.65 2.76
N VAL A 115 3.56 1.44 2.16
CA VAL A 115 3.22 2.44 1.12
C VAL A 115 2.65 1.76 -0.13
N GLY A 116 3.28 0.68 -0.60
CA GLY A 116 2.82 -0.06 -1.79
C GLY A 116 1.44 -0.69 -1.60
N LEU A 117 1.22 -1.36 -0.46
CA LEU A 117 -0.07 -1.92 -0.11
C LEU A 117 -1.13 -0.83 0.13
N GLY A 118 -0.75 0.26 0.79
CA GLY A 118 -1.61 1.43 0.97
C GLY A 118 -2.08 2.00 -0.37
N THR A 119 -1.17 2.13 -1.34
CA THR A 119 -1.49 2.59 -2.70
C THR A 119 -2.54 1.69 -3.36
N LEU A 120 -2.38 0.36 -3.28
CA LEU A 120 -3.34 -0.61 -3.84
C LEU A 120 -4.70 -0.53 -3.16
N VAL A 121 -4.72 -0.46 -1.82
CA VAL A 121 -5.97 -0.31 -1.06
C VAL A 121 -6.66 1.00 -1.43
N GLY A 122 -5.92 2.11 -1.50
CA GLY A 122 -6.47 3.41 -1.89
C GLY A 122 -7.08 3.41 -3.29
N PHE A 123 -6.42 2.72 -4.23
CA PHE A 123 -6.94 2.54 -5.58
C PHE A 123 -8.24 1.73 -5.59
N VAL A 124 -8.29 0.57 -4.92
CA VAL A 124 -9.50 -0.26 -4.83
C VAL A 124 -10.64 0.49 -4.14
N MET A 125 -10.35 1.24 -3.07
CA MET A 125 -11.35 2.04 -2.36
C MET A 125 -11.94 3.12 -3.26
N TRP A 126 -11.10 3.78 -4.06
CA TRP A 126 -11.58 4.76 -5.03
C TRP A 126 -12.45 4.11 -6.10
N LEU A 127 -12.03 2.98 -6.68
CA LEU A 127 -12.84 2.23 -7.65
C LEU A 127 -14.22 1.84 -7.10
N LEU A 128 -14.27 1.36 -5.86
CA LEU A 128 -15.52 1.02 -5.20
C LEU A 128 -16.39 2.25 -4.93
N LYS A 129 -15.77 3.39 -4.58
CA LYS A 129 -16.48 4.65 -4.35
C LYS A 129 -17.13 5.16 -5.64
N ILE A 130 -16.39 5.24 -6.74
CA ILE A 130 -16.93 5.73 -8.02
C ILE A 130 -18.04 4.83 -8.56
N LYS A 131 -17.95 3.52 -8.29
CA LYS A 131 -18.99 2.54 -8.65
C LYS A 131 -20.27 2.77 -7.85
N ASP A 132 -20.16 2.95 -6.54
CA ASP A 132 -21.33 3.16 -5.67
C ASP A 132 -22.00 4.52 -5.91
N GLU A 133 -21.22 5.55 -6.22
CA GLU A 133 -21.74 6.89 -6.53
C GLU A 133 -22.38 6.98 -7.93
N GLY A 134 -22.39 5.89 -8.71
CA GLY A 134 -22.95 5.87 -10.07
C GLY A 134 -22.15 6.67 -11.09
N LYS A 135 -20.94 7.13 -10.74
CA LYS A 135 -20.06 7.95 -11.59
C LYS A 135 -19.24 7.12 -12.60
N TRP A 136 -19.71 5.89 -12.88
CA TRP A 136 -19.02 4.90 -13.72
C TRP A 136 -19.43 4.95 -15.20
N ASN A 137 -20.49 5.70 -15.53
CA ASN A 137 -20.91 5.96 -16.90
C ASN A 137 -21.24 7.44 -17.01
N TYR A 138 -20.36 8.20 -17.67
CA TYR A 138 -20.70 9.54 -18.13
C TYR A 138 -20.96 9.44 -19.63
N GLU A 139 -22.25 9.41 -20.01
CA GLU A 139 -22.67 9.69 -21.39
C GLU A 139 -22.37 11.15 -21.76
#